data_AF-A0A7Y4VNT6-F1
#
_entry.id   AF-A0A7Y4VNT6-F1
#
_cell.length_a   1.000
_cell.length_b   1.000
_cell.length_c   1.000
_cell.angle_alpha   90.00
_cell.angle_beta   90.00
_cell.angle_gamma   90.00
#
_symmetry.space_group_name_H-M   'P 1'
#
loop_
_entity.id
_entity.type
_entity.pdbx_description
1 polymer ?
#
loop_
_entity_poly.entity_id
_entity_poly.type
_entity_poly.pdbx_seq_one_letter_code
_entity_poly.pdbx_strand_id
1 'polypeptide(L)'
;MSFLLEILGQGLLTELAAAFRGVLADDETTPITELESAAAAPHASADDHFRLGVRLMRTRDHAAGDAFQSAVMIDPNHISSRIGLACSLDELGRTDAAVDHLHTALHDDPENPALLFAVAYCSERAARLDDAIEFYVTALQACPGLRNAHERLAAIYVRQGALDGAIRHYEKLSDLEPGDITVHLALANLYYRTARLDDAIHRYQRALAIDPDNWGARDDLVDTHRAAGRLDDAIREMKAMIDREPAFADHHLRLGDLFNDAGDDESALEQYQRAVEIHPQCLEATVKIGTVHLRYRAHEDAARWFNKGAEINDRYLSTYVGLAVAQLEAGRIADAESTIELSARIEPNTSLLFSEVAKLQLAIAAGKQADEWLAPLMPQSSTDGNRSSVDDVDPRAATTADPELNDDDASTAGRAHTPPGDDVIDRQIARHRLALTRHPNHADLHYRVGLLLRQRGDLDDAIAAFQNAVAINRNYIKANVKLGLALLERGDAADAVHVFQSALRDNPGDVELHYQLGLIFADRRKFALAIEEYEAAIAQNDKNIDLHANLALALENVGLLDRAAVAWETVCIVAHETDEGRSLLRSIDQPSRF
;
A
#
# COMPACT_ATOMS: atom_id res chain seq x y z
N MET A 1 5.92 -5.24 -33.09
CA MET A 1 7.14 -5.63 -33.82
C MET A 1 7.78 -6.72 -32.99
N SER A 2 8.22 -7.86 -33.54
CA SER A 2 9.12 -8.68 -32.74
C SER A 2 10.37 -7.87 -32.43
N PHE A 3 10.75 -7.84 -31.16
CA PHE A 3 11.99 -7.23 -30.71
C PHE A 3 13.20 -7.93 -31.36
N LEU A 4 13.09 -9.22 -31.68
CA LEU A 4 14.06 -9.94 -32.48
C LEU A 4 14.17 -9.34 -33.89
N LEU A 5 13.04 -8.96 -34.49
CA LEU A 5 13.00 -8.31 -35.80
C LEU A 5 13.57 -6.88 -35.78
N GLU A 6 13.32 -6.11 -34.72
CA GLU A 6 13.95 -4.79 -34.53
C GLU A 6 15.47 -4.90 -34.42
N ILE A 7 15.94 -5.90 -33.66
CA ILE A 7 17.38 -6.18 -33.47
C ILE A 7 18.04 -6.71 -34.76
N LEU A 8 17.34 -7.56 -35.52
CA LEU A 8 17.87 -8.19 -36.73
C LEU A 8 17.70 -7.32 -38.00
N GLY A 9 16.69 -6.45 -38.02
CA GLY A 9 16.23 -5.76 -39.23
C GLY A 9 16.40 -4.24 -39.26
N GLN A 10 16.56 -3.55 -38.11
CA GLN A 10 16.64 -2.08 -38.07
C GLN A 10 17.90 -1.49 -37.47
N GLY A 11 18.96 -2.28 -37.23
CA GLY A 11 20.28 -1.74 -36.99
C GLY A 11 20.35 -0.76 -35.81
N LEU A 12 20.10 -1.26 -34.59
CA LEU A 12 20.66 -0.61 -33.41
C LEU A 12 22.01 -1.26 -33.09
N LEU A 13 23.05 -0.43 -33.27
CA LEU A 13 24.50 -0.66 -33.27
C LEU A 13 25.10 -1.18 -34.60
N THR A 14 26.02 -0.36 -35.13
CA THR A 14 26.79 -0.51 -36.37
C THR A 14 27.57 -1.83 -36.49
N GLU A 15 27.89 -2.46 -35.36
CA GLU A 15 28.68 -3.69 -35.26
C GLU A 15 27.83 -4.95 -35.52
N LEU A 16 26.60 -5.01 -35.01
CA LEU A 16 25.63 -6.08 -35.29
C LEU A 16 25.12 -6.01 -36.73
N ALA A 17 24.89 -4.80 -37.23
CA ALA A 17 24.55 -4.57 -38.63
C ALA A 17 25.64 -5.05 -39.59
N ALA A 18 26.90 -5.16 -39.18
CA ALA A 18 27.95 -5.76 -40.00
C ALA A 18 27.86 -7.30 -40.06
N ALA A 19 27.52 -7.95 -38.94
CA ALA A 19 27.32 -9.40 -38.88
C ALA A 19 26.06 -9.88 -39.62
N PHE A 20 25.01 -9.04 -39.65
CA PHE A 20 23.73 -9.38 -40.29
C PHE A 20 23.48 -8.77 -41.67
N ARG A 21 24.33 -7.84 -42.13
CA ARG A 21 24.19 -7.19 -43.45
C ARG A 21 24.13 -8.18 -44.63
N GLY A 22 24.69 -9.38 -44.47
CA GLY A 22 24.64 -10.46 -45.46
C GLY A 22 23.50 -11.46 -45.27
N VAL A 23 22.77 -11.43 -44.15
CA VAL A 23 21.79 -12.47 -43.79
C VAL A 23 20.40 -12.12 -44.30
N LEU A 24 19.95 -10.88 -44.16
CA LEU A 24 18.69 -10.38 -44.74
C LEU A 24 19.01 -9.40 -45.86
N ALA A 25 19.45 -9.95 -47.00
CA ALA A 25 19.92 -9.18 -48.15
C ALA A 25 18.87 -8.17 -48.64
N ASP A 26 19.36 -6.99 -49.02
CA ASP A 26 18.58 -5.80 -49.32
C ASP A 26 18.17 -5.78 -50.81
N ASP A 27 16.86 -5.81 -51.07
CA ASP A 27 16.32 -5.41 -52.36
C ASP A 27 15.04 -4.59 -52.14
N GLU A 28 15.23 -3.33 -51.73
CA GLU A 28 14.15 -2.40 -51.34
C GLU A 28 13.24 -1.99 -52.50
N THR A 29 13.64 -2.26 -53.74
CA THR A 29 13.04 -1.65 -54.93
C THR A 29 12.04 -2.54 -55.65
N THR A 30 12.05 -3.85 -55.41
CA THR A 30 11.16 -4.77 -56.11
C THR A 30 9.74 -4.77 -55.51
N PRO A 31 8.68 -4.54 -56.31
CA PRO A 31 7.28 -4.61 -55.85
C PRO A 31 6.89 -6.01 -55.35
N ILE A 32 6.03 -6.09 -54.32
CA ILE A 32 5.53 -7.38 -53.79
C ILE A 32 4.91 -8.23 -54.90
N THR A 33 4.12 -7.63 -55.79
CA THR A 33 3.46 -8.33 -56.89
C THR A 33 4.43 -9.00 -57.87
N GLU A 34 5.62 -8.40 -58.07
CA GLU A 34 6.66 -8.99 -58.91
C GLU A 34 7.36 -10.15 -58.19
N LEU A 35 7.60 -10.02 -56.89
CA LEU A 35 8.15 -11.09 -56.05
C LEU A 35 7.19 -12.27 -55.89
N GLU A 36 5.88 -12.02 -55.76
CA GLU A 36 4.84 -13.05 -55.76
C GLU A 36 4.81 -13.82 -57.08
N SER A 37 4.91 -13.10 -58.21
CA SER A 37 4.97 -13.73 -59.53
C SER A 37 6.23 -14.58 -59.72
N ALA A 38 7.37 -14.14 -59.17
CA ALA A 38 8.62 -14.90 -59.21
C ALA A 38 8.53 -16.17 -58.35
N ALA A 39 7.98 -16.06 -57.14
CA ALA A 39 7.76 -17.17 -56.22
C ALA A 39 6.70 -18.18 -56.72
N ALA A 40 5.77 -17.77 -57.59
CA ALA A 40 4.75 -18.64 -58.20
C ALA A 40 5.25 -19.40 -59.45
N ALA A 41 6.47 -19.12 -59.93
CA ALA A 41 7.00 -19.75 -61.12
C ALA A 41 7.31 -21.26 -60.90
N PRO A 42 7.17 -22.14 -61.93
CA PRO A 42 7.40 -23.58 -61.80
C PRO A 42 8.83 -23.99 -61.35
N HIS A 43 9.78 -23.07 -61.42
CA HIS A 43 11.18 -23.24 -61.02
C HIS A 43 11.63 -22.16 -60.03
N ALA A 44 10.70 -21.63 -59.23
CA ALA A 44 11.01 -20.67 -58.19
C ALA A 44 12.11 -21.22 -57.27
N SER A 45 13.14 -20.41 -57.04
CA SER A 45 14.26 -20.76 -56.18
C SER A 45 13.94 -20.43 -54.71
N ALA A 46 14.72 -21.00 -53.79
CA ALA A 46 14.63 -20.61 -52.38
C ALA A 46 14.88 -19.11 -52.17
N ASP A 47 15.73 -18.49 -53.01
CA ASP A 47 16.02 -17.05 -52.97
C ASP A 47 14.81 -16.19 -53.40
N ASP A 48 14.01 -16.64 -54.37
CA ASP A 48 12.80 -15.93 -54.80
C ASP A 48 11.76 -15.87 -53.67
N HIS A 49 11.54 -17.01 -53.00
CA HIS A 49 10.67 -17.10 -51.84
C HIS A 49 11.22 -16.33 -50.63
N PHE A 50 12.55 -16.33 -50.45
CA PHE A 50 13.23 -15.57 -49.41
C PHE A 50 13.04 -14.06 -49.59
N ARG A 51 13.29 -13.52 -50.80
CA ARG A 51 13.11 -12.10 -51.13
C ARG A 51 11.66 -11.66 -50.94
N LEU A 52 10.69 -12.50 -51.33
CA LEU A 52 9.28 -12.27 -51.03
C LEU A 52 9.01 -12.23 -49.51
N GLY A 53 9.53 -13.21 -48.76
CA GLY A 53 9.39 -13.27 -47.30
C GLY A 53 9.94 -12.03 -46.60
N VAL A 54 11.14 -11.57 -46.95
CA VAL A 54 11.75 -10.35 -46.39
C VAL A 54 10.86 -9.13 -46.67
N ARG A 55 10.31 -9.03 -47.89
CA ARG A 55 9.46 -7.90 -48.27
C ARG A 55 8.15 -7.89 -47.49
N LEU A 56 7.46 -9.03 -47.42
CA LEU A 56 6.23 -9.21 -46.66
C LEU A 56 6.43 -8.93 -45.17
N MET A 57 7.57 -9.37 -44.63
CA MET A 57 7.95 -9.15 -43.24
C MET A 57 8.14 -7.66 -42.92
N ARG A 58 8.77 -6.88 -43.81
CA ARG A 58 8.91 -5.41 -43.66
C ARG A 58 7.56 -4.69 -43.77
N THR A 59 6.61 -5.21 -44.54
CA THR A 59 5.24 -4.67 -44.63
C THR A 59 4.29 -5.18 -43.54
N ARG A 60 4.79 -5.99 -42.58
CA ARG A 60 4.02 -6.60 -41.49
C ARG A 60 2.88 -7.50 -41.97
N ASP A 61 3.11 -8.17 -43.10
CA ASP A 61 2.16 -9.16 -43.60
C ASP A 61 2.45 -10.51 -42.93
N HIS A 62 1.41 -11.15 -42.39
CA HIS A 62 1.49 -12.47 -41.77
C HIS A 62 1.89 -13.57 -42.76
N ALA A 63 1.70 -13.35 -44.06
CA ALA A 63 2.13 -14.26 -45.12
C ALA A 63 3.67 -14.41 -45.24
N ALA A 64 4.45 -13.56 -44.54
CA ALA A 64 5.91 -13.66 -44.52
C ALA A 64 6.40 -15.05 -44.05
N GLY A 65 5.75 -15.61 -43.03
CA GLY A 65 6.10 -16.93 -42.50
C GLY A 65 5.94 -18.05 -43.55
N ASP A 66 4.88 -17.98 -44.36
CA ASP A 66 4.60 -18.98 -45.40
C ASP A 66 5.61 -18.90 -46.55
N ALA A 67 6.04 -17.68 -46.90
CA ALA A 67 7.08 -17.45 -47.90
C ALA A 67 8.44 -18.00 -47.43
N PHE A 68 8.84 -17.74 -46.19
CA PHE A 68 10.06 -18.33 -45.63
C PHE A 68 9.98 -19.85 -45.47
N GLN A 69 8.82 -20.38 -45.07
CA GLN A 69 8.60 -21.82 -44.99
C GLN A 69 8.75 -22.50 -46.35
N SER A 70 8.25 -21.86 -47.41
CA SER A 70 8.40 -22.32 -48.80
C SER A 70 9.86 -22.32 -49.23
N ALA A 71 10.62 -21.27 -48.90
CA ALA A 71 12.06 -21.22 -49.16
C ALA A 71 12.82 -22.36 -48.45
N VAL A 72 12.51 -22.63 -47.18
CA VAL A 72 13.14 -23.71 -46.39
C VAL A 72 12.75 -25.11 -46.91
N MET A 73 11.56 -25.27 -47.50
CA MET A 73 11.17 -26.54 -48.14
C MET A 73 11.94 -26.81 -49.44
N ILE A 74 12.24 -25.77 -50.22
CA ILE A 74 13.00 -25.87 -51.47
C ILE A 74 14.49 -26.11 -51.18
N ASP A 75 15.05 -25.35 -50.25
CA ASP A 75 16.42 -25.49 -49.79
C ASP A 75 16.47 -25.54 -48.25
N PRO A 76 16.56 -26.75 -47.67
CA PRO A 76 16.69 -26.92 -46.23
C PRO A 76 17.95 -26.28 -45.63
N ASN A 77 18.98 -25.95 -46.41
CA ASN A 77 20.21 -25.34 -45.91
C ASN A 77 20.23 -23.81 -46.10
N HIS A 78 19.12 -23.20 -46.51
CA HIS A 78 19.03 -21.75 -46.68
C HIS A 78 18.90 -21.02 -45.33
N ILE A 79 20.05 -20.73 -44.71
CA ILE A 79 20.18 -20.13 -43.36
C ILE A 79 19.33 -18.86 -43.21
N SER A 80 19.41 -17.94 -44.17
CA SER A 80 18.68 -16.67 -44.13
C SER A 80 17.16 -16.85 -44.06
N SER A 81 16.62 -17.86 -44.76
CA SER A 81 15.19 -18.16 -44.73
C SER A 81 14.77 -18.82 -43.44
N ARG A 82 15.66 -19.62 -42.82
CA ARG A 82 15.41 -20.20 -41.49
C ARG A 82 15.34 -19.13 -40.41
N ILE A 83 16.23 -18.14 -40.47
CA ILE A 83 16.23 -17.01 -39.54
C ILE A 83 14.96 -16.17 -39.74
N GLY A 84 14.60 -15.86 -40.99
CA GLY A 84 13.34 -15.16 -41.31
C GLY A 84 12.11 -15.90 -40.81
N LEU A 85 12.06 -17.23 -41.02
CA LEU A 85 10.99 -18.09 -40.52
C LEU A 85 10.94 -18.10 -38.98
N ALA A 86 12.09 -18.20 -38.31
CA ALA A 86 12.16 -18.16 -36.86
C ALA A 86 11.63 -16.84 -36.29
N CYS A 87 11.94 -15.70 -36.94
CA CYS A 87 11.39 -14.40 -36.57
C CYS A 87 9.87 -14.37 -36.69
N SER A 88 9.32 -14.88 -37.80
CA SER A 88 7.87 -14.96 -38.00
C SER A 88 7.19 -15.89 -36.98
N LEU A 89 7.82 -17.02 -36.64
CA LEU A 89 7.31 -17.96 -35.63
C LEU A 89 7.33 -17.35 -34.21
N ASP A 90 8.37 -16.59 -33.88
CA ASP A 90 8.50 -15.84 -32.64
C ASP A 90 7.41 -14.75 -32.49
N GLU A 91 7.08 -14.04 -33.57
CA GLU A 91 5.94 -13.11 -33.61
C GLU A 91 4.60 -13.80 -33.36
N LEU A 92 4.44 -15.02 -33.89
CA LEU A 92 3.25 -15.85 -33.69
C LEU A 92 3.22 -16.55 -32.32
N GLY A 93 4.23 -16.34 -31.46
CA GLY A 93 4.33 -16.98 -30.14
C GLY A 93 4.71 -18.46 -30.19
N ARG A 94 5.09 -18.98 -31.36
CA ARG A 94 5.56 -20.37 -31.56
C ARG A 94 7.07 -20.46 -31.31
N THR A 95 7.49 -20.07 -30.12
CA THR A 95 8.91 -19.91 -29.74
C THR A 95 9.71 -21.21 -29.83
N ASP A 96 9.11 -22.36 -29.50
CA ASP A 96 9.79 -23.66 -29.60
C ASP A 96 10.21 -24.00 -31.04
N ALA A 97 9.30 -23.82 -31.99
CA ALA A 97 9.60 -24.05 -33.39
C ALA A 97 10.64 -23.05 -33.92
N ALA A 98 10.60 -21.79 -33.44
CA ALA A 98 11.62 -20.80 -33.77
C ALA A 98 13.01 -21.25 -33.29
N VAL A 99 13.12 -21.78 -32.07
CA VAL A 99 14.38 -22.32 -31.51
C VAL A 99 14.93 -23.47 -32.36
N ASP A 100 14.08 -24.41 -32.81
CA ASP A 100 14.51 -25.54 -33.67
C ASP A 100 15.12 -25.06 -35.00
N HIS A 101 14.49 -24.08 -35.65
CA HIS A 101 14.99 -23.49 -36.89
C HIS A 101 16.32 -22.75 -36.68
N LEU A 102 16.46 -22.04 -35.55
CA LEU A 102 17.69 -21.32 -35.19
C LEU A 102 18.83 -22.26 -34.80
N HIS A 103 18.57 -23.36 -34.10
CA HIS A 103 19.60 -24.39 -33.83
C HIS A 103 20.12 -25.02 -35.11
N THR A 104 19.23 -25.24 -36.10
CA THR A 104 19.66 -25.75 -37.41
C THR A 104 20.57 -24.74 -38.10
N ALA A 105 20.22 -23.45 -38.06
CA ALA A 105 21.07 -22.38 -38.61
C ALA A 105 22.42 -22.25 -37.88
N LEU A 106 22.43 -22.47 -36.56
CA LEU A 106 23.63 -22.41 -35.72
C LEU A 106 24.59 -23.59 -35.97
N HIS A 107 24.12 -24.74 -36.49
CA HIS A 107 25.00 -25.86 -36.83
C HIS A 107 26.04 -25.50 -37.90
N ASP A 108 25.64 -24.66 -38.85
CA ASP A 108 26.48 -24.25 -39.98
C ASP A 108 27.49 -23.15 -39.61
N ASP A 109 27.14 -22.28 -38.65
CA ASP A 109 27.99 -21.22 -38.12
C ASP A 109 27.88 -21.10 -36.58
N PRO A 110 28.56 -22.00 -35.82
CA PRO A 110 28.39 -22.13 -34.38
C PRO A 110 28.87 -20.93 -33.55
N GLU A 111 29.76 -20.10 -34.11
CA GLU A 111 30.36 -18.95 -33.41
C GLU A 111 29.68 -17.63 -33.77
N ASN A 112 28.60 -17.67 -34.56
CA ASN A 112 27.89 -16.47 -34.99
C ASN A 112 27.19 -15.80 -33.79
N PRO A 113 27.67 -14.64 -33.30
CA PRO A 113 27.14 -13.99 -32.09
C PRO A 113 25.67 -13.60 -32.24
N ALA A 114 25.27 -13.42 -33.49
CA ALA A 114 24.03 -12.90 -33.96
C ALA A 114 22.96 -14.03 -33.94
N LEU A 115 23.31 -15.23 -34.41
CA LEU A 115 22.49 -16.43 -34.24
C LEU A 115 22.41 -16.89 -32.78
N LEU A 116 23.54 -16.86 -32.06
CA LEU A 116 23.59 -17.19 -30.63
C LEU A 116 22.64 -16.31 -29.82
N PHE A 117 22.63 -14.99 -30.08
CA PHE A 117 21.66 -14.08 -29.47
C PHE A 117 20.22 -14.42 -29.82
N ALA A 118 19.92 -14.74 -31.10
CA ALA A 118 18.58 -15.09 -31.52
C ALA A 118 18.05 -16.36 -30.84
N VAL A 119 18.88 -17.40 -30.74
CA VAL A 119 18.56 -18.62 -29.98
C VAL A 119 18.30 -18.28 -28.52
N ALA A 120 19.20 -17.51 -27.88
CA ALA A 120 19.05 -17.11 -26.49
C ALA A 120 17.75 -16.35 -26.23
N TYR A 121 17.41 -15.40 -27.11
CA TYR A 121 16.18 -14.60 -27.00
C TYR A 121 14.92 -15.45 -27.13
N CYS A 122 14.86 -16.33 -28.11
CA CYS A 122 13.72 -17.25 -28.29
C CYS A 122 13.61 -18.24 -27.12
N SER A 123 14.73 -18.75 -26.60
CA SER A 123 14.78 -19.61 -25.41
C SER A 123 14.31 -18.87 -24.15
N GLU A 124 14.66 -17.59 -23.99
CA GLU A 124 14.18 -16.76 -22.88
C GLU A 124 12.66 -16.59 -22.94
N ARG A 125 12.11 -16.32 -24.14
CA ARG A 125 10.66 -16.23 -24.35
C ARG A 125 9.93 -17.57 -24.16
N ALA A 126 10.60 -18.69 -24.45
CA ALA A 126 10.12 -20.04 -24.17
C ALA A 126 10.25 -20.42 -22.68
N ALA A 127 10.64 -19.50 -21.80
CA ALA A 127 10.88 -19.71 -20.37
C ALA A 127 12.00 -20.73 -20.04
N ARG A 128 12.90 -21.02 -20.99
CA ARG A 128 14.11 -21.82 -20.80
C ARG A 128 15.29 -20.91 -20.44
N LEU A 129 15.29 -20.43 -19.20
CA LEU A 129 16.23 -19.39 -18.77
C LEU A 129 17.68 -19.85 -18.69
N ASP A 130 17.93 -21.11 -18.29
CA ASP A 130 19.28 -21.64 -18.18
C ASP A 130 19.94 -21.75 -19.56
N ASP A 131 19.22 -22.31 -20.54
CA ASP A 131 19.66 -22.37 -21.94
C ASP A 131 19.89 -20.95 -22.49
N ALA A 132 18.97 -20.02 -22.23
CA ALA A 132 19.11 -18.64 -22.68
C ALA A 132 20.39 -17.97 -22.14
N ILE A 133 20.71 -18.17 -20.86
CA ILE A 133 21.93 -17.64 -20.25
C ILE A 133 23.17 -18.21 -20.94
N GLU A 134 23.22 -19.52 -21.18
CA GLU A 134 24.35 -20.17 -21.84
C GLU A 134 24.60 -19.60 -23.24
N PHE A 135 23.54 -19.45 -24.05
CA PHE A 135 23.65 -18.87 -25.39
C PHE A 135 24.01 -17.39 -25.37
N TYR A 136 23.48 -16.58 -24.44
CA TYR A 136 23.90 -15.18 -24.30
C TYR A 136 25.37 -15.05 -23.87
N VAL A 137 25.84 -15.88 -22.94
CA VAL A 137 27.25 -15.87 -22.52
C VAL A 137 28.15 -16.28 -23.68
N THR A 138 27.76 -17.29 -24.46
CA THR A 138 28.51 -17.70 -25.66
C THR A 138 28.52 -16.59 -26.72
N ALA A 139 27.39 -15.90 -26.93
CA ALA A 139 27.32 -14.74 -27.82
C ALA A 139 28.29 -13.63 -27.37
N LEU A 140 28.42 -13.38 -26.06
CA LEU A 140 29.35 -12.41 -25.50
C LEU A 140 30.82 -12.84 -25.57
N GLN A 141 31.11 -14.13 -25.61
CA GLN A 141 32.48 -14.63 -25.88
C GLN A 141 32.90 -14.33 -27.33
N ALA A 142 31.98 -14.48 -28.29
CA ALA A 142 32.21 -14.16 -29.70
C ALA A 142 32.23 -12.64 -29.96
N CYS A 143 31.34 -11.88 -29.30
CA CYS A 143 31.26 -10.43 -29.43
C CYS A 143 31.04 -9.76 -28.06
N PRO A 144 32.12 -9.37 -27.35
CA PRO A 144 32.03 -8.75 -26.03
C PRO A 144 31.33 -7.38 -26.01
N GLY A 145 31.22 -6.70 -27.15
CA GLY A 145 30.55 -5.40 -27.29
C GLY A 145 29.05 -5.49 -27.54
N LEU A 146 28.47 -6.70 -27.51
CA LEU A 146 27.06 -6.93 -27.82
C LEU A 146 26.15 -6.40 -26.70
N ARG A 147 25.81 -5.10 -26.78
CA ARG A 147 24.97 -4.36 -25.82
C ARG A 147 23.69 -5.11 -25.47
N ASN A 148 22.94 -5.56 -26.48
CA ASN A 148 21.64 -6.21 -26.26
C ASN A 148 21.78 -7.48 -25.41
N ALA A 149 22.84 -8.27 -25.60
CA ALA A 149 23.08 -9.47 -24.79
C ALA A 149 23.39 -9.11 -23.33
N HIS A 150 24.19 -8.06 -23.09
CA HIS A 150 24.41 -7.55 -21.73
C HIS A 150 23.12 -7.10 -21.07
N GLU A 151 22.25 -6.38 -21.77
CA GLU A 151 20.97 -5.90 -21.25
C GLU A 151 20.01 -7.05 -20.91
N ARG A 152 19.87 -8.05 -21.81
CA ARG A 152 19.03 -9.23 -21.56
C ARG A 152 19.54 -10.07 -20.38
N LEU A 153 20.85 -10.34 -20.32
CA LEU A 153 21.44 -11.06 -19.18
C LEU A 153 21.25 -10.31 -17.87
N ALA A 154 21.44 -8.99 -17.87
CA ALA A 154 21.21 -8.17 -16.69
C ALA A 154 19.74 -8.27 -16.22
N ALA A 155 18.78 -8.17 -17.14
CA ALA A 155 17.35 -8.31 -16.83
C ALA A 155 17.01 -9.69 -16.26
N ILE A 156 17.56 -10.77 -16.84
CA ILE A 156 17.38 -12.13 -16.33
C ILE A 156 17.93 -12.26 -14.91
N TYR A 157 19.14 -11.77 -14.66
CA TYR A 157 19.75 -11.83 -13.33
C TYR A 157 19.02 -10.99 -12.28
N VAL A 158 18.49 -9.81 -12.65
CA VAL A 158 17.64 -9.03 -11.75
C VAL A 158 16.39 -9.81 -11.36
N ARG A 159 15.73 -10.47 -12.33
CA ARG A 159 14.53 -11.28 -12.08
C ARG A 159 14.82 -12.50 -11.20
N GLN A 160 16.00 -13.11 -11.33
CA GLN A 160 16.44 -14.23 -10.50
C GLN A 160 16.95 -13.78 -9.11
N GLY A 161 17.11 -12.48 -8.87
CA GLY A 161 17.70 -11.93 -7.64
C GLY A 161 19.22 -12.03 -7.58
N ALA A 162 19.89 -12.45 -8.67
CA ALA A 162 21.34 -12.53 -8.79
C ALA A 162 21.95 -11.14 -9.07
N LEU A 163 21.82 -10.21 -8.12
CA LEU A 163 22.12 -8.78 -8.31
C LEU A 163 23.57 -8.50 -8.71
N ASP A 164 24.56 -9.21 -8.16
CA ASP A 164 25.97 -9.03 -8.53
C ASP A 164 26.25 -9.40 -9.99
N GLY A 165 25.56 -10.42 -10.51
CA GLY A 165 25.63 -10.78 -11.93
C GLY A 165 25.09 -9.66 -12.80
N ALA A 166 23.92 -9.12 -12.43
CA ALA A 166 23.33 -7.98 -13.13
C ALA A 166 24.23 -6.75 -13.12
N ILE A 167 24.83 -6.41 -11.97
CA ILE A 167 25.76 -5.28 -11.83
C ILE A 167 26.92 -5.40 -12.82
N ARG A 168 27.55 -6.57 -12.94
CA ARG A 168 28.67 -6.77 -13.89
C ARG A 168 28.26 -6.49 -15.34
N HIS A 169 27.06 -6.91 -15.75
CA HIS A 169 26.59 -6.65 -17.11
C HIS A 169 26.24 -5.16 -17.31
N TYR A 170 25.63 -4.51 -16.32
CA TYR A 170 25.38 -3.07 -16.38
C TYR A 170 26.67 -2.23 -16.32
N GLU A 171 27.71 -2.66 -15.61
CA GLU A 171 29.03 -2.02 -15.63
C GLU A 171 29.61 -2.05 -17.05
N LYS A 172 29.51 -3.19 -17.74
CA LYS A 172 29.88 -3.32 -19.15
C LYS A 172 29.04 -2.44 -20.08
N LEU A 173 27.74 -2.35 -19.85
CA LEU A 173 26.89 -1.39 -20.58
C LEU A 173 27.35 0.05 -20.36
N SER A 174 27.77 0.41 -19.14
CA SER A 174 28.27 1.75 -18.83
C SER A 174 29.63 2.05 -19.48
N ASP A 175 30.46 1.03 -19.70
CA ASP A 175 31.72 1.15 -20.45
C ASP A 175 31.45 1.36 -21.94
N LEU A 176 30.46 0.65 -22.50
CA LEU A 176 30.07 0.72 -23.92
C LEU A 176 29.37 2.05 -24.25
N GLU A 177 28.48 2.51 -23.37
CA GLU A 177 27.73 3.76 -23.55
C GLU A 177 27.82 4.65 -22.31
N PRO A 178 28.93 5.40 -22.14
CA PRO A 178 29.15 6.22 -20.95
C PRO A 178 28.13 7.35 -20.75
N GLY A 179 27.39 7.73 -21.81
CA GLY A 179 26.38 8.78 -21.79
C GLY A 179 24.94 8.30 -21.56
N ASP A 180 24.72 6.99 -21.41
CA ASP A 180 23.37 6.47 -21.18
C ASP A 180 22.96 6.65 -19.71
N ILE A 181 22.07 7.62 -19.48
CA ILE A 181 21.52 7.94 -18.16
C ILE A 181 20.82 6.73 -17.56
N THR A 182 20.05 5.98 -18.37
CA THR A 182 19.27 4.82 -17.94
C THR A 182 20.14 3.72 -17.34
N VAL A 183 21.32 3.49 -17.93
CA VAL A 183 22.30 2.52 -17.41
C VAL A 183 22.90 2.99 -16.08
N HIS A 184 23.23 4.28 -15.94
CA HIS A 184 23.75 4.82 -14.67
C HIS A 184 22.70 4.75 -13.56
N LEU A 185 21.42 5.06 -13.85
CA LEU A 185 20.33 4.94 -12.89
C LEU A 185 20.05 3.48 -12.50
N ALA A 186 20.10 2.56 -13.47
CA ALA A 186 19.95 1.12 -13.19
C ALA A 186 21.10 0.61 -12.29
N LEU A 187 22.35 0.99 -12.57
CA LEU A 187 23.50 0.68 -11.72
C LEU A 187 23.35 1.26 -10.32
N ALA A 188 22.97 2.54 -10.22
CA ALA A 188 22.81 3.21 -8.93
C ALA A 188 21.78 2.49 -8.04
N ASN A 189 20.62 2.13 -8.63
CA ASN A 189 19.59 1.35 -7.95
C ASN A 189 20.05 -0.05 -7.54
N LEU A 190 20.83 -0.73 -8.38
CA LEU A 190 21.38 -2.05 -8.05
C LEU A 190 22.43 -1.98 -6.93
N TYR A 191 23.30 -0.97 -6.95
CA TYR A 191 24.26 -0.71 -5.88
C TYR A 191 23.55 -0.36 -4.57
N TYR A 192 22.48 0.45 -4.62
CA TYR A 192 21.65 0.76 -3.45
C TYR A 192 21.06 -0.52 -2.84
N ARG A 193 20.44 -1.38 -3.66
CA ARG A 193 19.84 -2.65 -3.21
C ARG A 193 20.86 -3.66 -2.66
N THR A 194 22.12 -3.57 -3.09
CA THR A 194 23.23 -4.41 -2.59
C THR A 194 24.02 -3.76 -1.46
N ALA A 195 23.51 -2.65 -0.90
CA ALA A 195 24.14 -1.86 0.17
C ALA A 195 25.54 -1.31 -0.18
N ARG A 196 25.86 -1.19 -1.48
CA ARG A 196 27.08 -0.55 -2.00
C ARG A 196 26.85 0.94 -2.22
N LEU A 197 26.59 1.66 -1.13
CA LEU A 197 26.04 3.02 -1.18
C LEU A 197 26.98 4.05 -1.83
N ASP A 198 28.29 3.91 -1.64
CA ASP A 198 29.27 4.82 -2.26
C ASP A 198 29.29 4.71 -3.79
N ASP A 199 29.17 3.48 -4.30
CA ASP A 199 29.06 3.23 -5.74
C ASP A 199 27.73 3.78 -6.29
N ALA A 200 26.63 3.62 -5.53
CA ALA A 200 25.34 4.18 -5.88
C ALA A 200 25.38 5.71 -5.99
N ILE A 201 25.96 6.40 -5.01
CA ILE A 201 26.16 7.86 -5.01
C ILE A 201 26.94 8.27 -6.27
N HIS A 202 28.04 7.59 -6.57
CA HIS A 202 28.86 7.91 -7.74
C HIS A 202 28.05 7.81 -9.05
N ARG A 203 27.22 6.76 -9.18
CA ARG A 203 26.40 6.55 -10.39
C ARG A 203 25.25 7.55 -10.51
N TYR A 204 24.57 7.89 -9.41
CA TYR A 204 23.57 8.96 -9.40
C TYR A 204 24.18 10.32 -9.76
N GLN A 205 25.34 10.66 -9.19
CA GLN A 205 26.06 11.88 -9.55
C GLN A 205 26.45 11.90 -11.04
N ARG A 206 26.81 10.74 -11.60
CA ARG A 206 27.11 10.63 -13.03
C ARG A 206 25.86 10.85 -13.90
N ALA A 207 24.73 10.28 -13.51
CA ALA A 207 23.45 10.51 -14.18
C ALA A 207 23.06 12.00 -14.15
N LEU A 208 23.17 12.65 -12.98
CA LEU A 208 22.87 14.08 -12.81
C LEU A 208 23.87 15.02 -13.51
N ALA A 209 25.10 14.56 -13.75
CA ALA A 209 26.06 15.31 -14.56
C ALA A 209 25.69 15.32 -16.05
N ILE A 210 24.97 14.29 -16.52
CA ILE A 210 24.47 14.19 -17.90
C ILE A 210 23.13 14.92 -18.02
N ASP A 211 22.23 14.73 -17.05
CA ASP A 211 20.91 15.37 -16.98
C ASP A 211 20.68 16.02 -15.61
N PRO A 212 21.04 17.31 -15.44
CA PRO A 212 20.94 18.03 -14.17
C PRO A 212 19.52 18.27 -13.65
N ASP A 213 18.50 18.11 -14.51
CA ASP A 213 17.09 18.37 -14.20
C ASP A 213 16.30 17.07 -13.93
N ASN A 214 17.01 15.94 -13.81
CA ASN A 214 16.42 14.68 -13.38
C ASN A 214 16.12 14.69 -11.87
N TRP A 215 14.95 15.20 -11.51
CA TRP A 215 14.50 15.30 -10.12
C TRP A 215 14.40 13.95 -9.40
N GLY A 216 13.97 12.90 -10.10
CA GLY A 216 13.88 11.55 -9.52
C GLY A 216 15.25 11.02 -9.09
N ALA A 217 16.26 11.13 -9.97
CA ALA A 217 17.63 10.74 -9.64
C ALA A 217 18.24 11.58 -8.50
N ARG A 218 17.81 12.84 -8.36
CA ARG A 218 18.25 13.71 -7.28
C ARG A 218 17.63 13.33 -5.93
N ASP A 219 16.34 12.97 -5.93
CA ASP A 219 15.65 12.45 -4.76
C ASP A 219 16.29 11.14 -4.29
N ASP A 220 16.52 10.20 -5.23
CA ASP A 220 17.20 8.94 -4.97
C ASP A 220 18.64 9.15 -4.43
N LEU A 221 19.34 10.19 -4.89
CA LEU A 221 20.66 10.56 -4.39
C LEU A 221 20.61 11.04 -2.94
N VAL A 222 19.61 11.85 -2.57
CA VAL A 222 19.40 12.29 -1.18
C VAL A 222 19.16 11.07 -0.27
N ASP A 223 18.27 10.17 -0.68
CA ASP A 223 17.96 8.96 0.08
C ASP A 223 19.17 8.04 0.19
N THR A 224 19.99 7.96 -0.86
CA THR A 224 21.25 7.21 -0.84
C THR A 224 22.28 7.84 0.12
N HIS A 225 22.43 9.16 0.13
CA HIS A 225 23.29 9.86 1.09
C HIS A 225 22.84 9.64 2.53
N ARG A 226 21.53 9.70 2.78
CA ARG A 226 20.93 9.42 4.10
C ARG A 226 21.21 7.98 4.54
N ALA A 227 20.97 6.99 3.68
CA ALA A 227 21.27 5.59 3.96
C ALA A 227 22.77 5.34 4.22
N ALA A 228 23.65 6.11 3.58
CA ALA A 228 25.10 6.04 3.79
C ALA A 228 25.57 6.74 5.08
N GLY A 229 24.66 7.36 5.84
CA GLY A 229 24.98 8.18 7.01
C GLY A 229 25.66 9.51 6.68
N ARG A 230 25.67 9.92 5.40
CA ARG A 230 26.24 11.20 4.93
C ARG A 230 25.19 12.31 4.99
N LEU A 231 24.71 12.58 6.19
CA LEU A 231 23.58 13.50 6.41
C LEU A 231 23.89 14.94 5.94
N ASP A 232 25.12 15.43 6.12
CA ASP A 232 25.53 16.75 5.64
C ASP A 232 25.40 16.93 4.13
N ASP A 233 25.70 15.87 3.36
CA ASP A 233 25.58 15.88 1.90
C ASP A 233 24.10 15.83 1.48
N ALA A 234 23.30 14.99 2.13
CA ALA A 234 21.85 14.91 1.91
C ALA A 234 21.17 16.27 2.18
N ILE A 235 21.51 16.92 3.30
CA ILE A 235 21.00 18.25 3.67
C ILE A 235 21.39 19.29 2.62
N ARG A 236 22.61 19.25 2.09
CA ARG A 236 23.08 20.19 1.07
C ARG A 236 22.31 20.03 -0.24
N GLU A 237 22.12 18.80 -0.71
CA GLU A 237 21.34 18.54 -1.93
C GLU A 237 19.88 18.94 -1.75
N MET A 238 19.27 18.62 -0.60
CA MET A 238 17.88 19.01 -0.32
C MET A 238 17.71 20.54 -0.25
N LYS A 239 18.66 21.27 0.34
CA LYS A 239 18.66 22.75 0.30
C LYS A 239 18.73 23.28 -1.14
N ALA A 240 19.56 22.69 -1.98
CA ALA A 240 19.65 23.07 -3.40
C ALA A 240 18.33 22.79 -4.17
N MET A 241 17.58 21.75 -3.78
CA MET A 241 16.25 21.48 -4.32
C MET A 241 15.24 22.55 -3.88
N ILE A 242 15.24 22.93 -2.60
CA ILE A 242 14.36 23.98 -2.05
C ILE A 242 14.66 25.35 -2.67
N ASP A 243 15.93 25.68 -2.92
CA ASP A 243 16.30 26.95 -3.56
C ASP A 243 15.69 27.10 -4.96
N ARG A 244 15.46 25.98 -5.66
CA ARG A 244 14.80 25.95 -6.97
C ARG A 244 13.28 25.93 -6.84
N GLU A 245 12.72 25.19 -5.89
CA GLU A 245 11.28 25.07 -5.66
C GLU A 245 10.89 25.38 -4.19
N PRO A 246 10.86 26.67 -3.78
CA PRO A 246 10.66 27.03 -2.37
C PRO A 246 9.24 26.84 -1.84
N ALA A 247 8.27 26.55 -2.72
CA ALA A 247 6.85 26.44 -2.40
C ALA A 247 6.38 24.99 -2.26
N PHE A 248 7.30 24.02 -2.19
CA PHE A 248 6.98 22.60 -2.08
C PHE A 248 7.15 22.10 -0.65
N ALA A 249 6.04 21.85 0.03
CA ALA A 249 6.02 21.48 1.45
C ALA A 249 6.79 20.17 1.73
N ASP A 250 6.74 19.20 0.81
CA ASP A 250 7.39 17.89 0.97
C ASP A 250 8.93 18.01 1.02
N HIS A 251 9.52 18.99 0.33
CA HIS A 251 10.96 19.23 0.42
C HIS A 251 11.38 19.75 1.81
N HIS A 252 10.58 20.66 2.38
CA HIS A 252 10.81 21.13 3.76
C HIS A 252 10.60 20.02 4.78
N LEU A 253 9.59 19.17 4.59
CA LEU A 253 9.39 17.95 5.38
C LEU A 253 10.62 17.03 5.35
N ARG A 254 11.10 16.66 4.16
CA ARG A 254 12.27 15.81 4.00
C ARG A 254 13.54 16.45 4.57
N LEU A 255 13.71 17.76 4.41
CA LEU A 255 14.83 18.48 5.04
C LEU A 255 14.76 18.43 6.57
N GLY A 256 13.55 18.59 7.14
CA GLY A 256 13.32 18.42 8.57
C GLY A 256 13.65 17.01 9.06
N ASP A 257 13.28 15.98 8.30
CA ASP A 257 13.64 14.59 8.60
C ASP A 257 15.15 14.36 8.63
N LEU A 258 15.88 14.95 7.68
CA LEU A 258 17.34 14.87 7.64
C LEU A 258 18.01 15.58 8.84
N PHE A 259 17.49 16.74 9.25
CA PHE A 259 17.97 17.42 10.45
C PHE A 259 17.67 16.64 11.73
N ASN A 260 16.48 16.05 11.82
CA ASN A 260 16.09 15.18 12.92
C ASN A 260 16.99 13.93 13.00
N ASP A 261 17.31 13.31 11.86
CA ASP A 261 18.25 12.18 11.79
C ASP A 261 19.69 12.59 12.19
N ALA A 262 20.06 13.86 11.98
CA ALA A 262 21.33 14.43 12.42
C ALA A 262 21.34 14.82 13.91
N GLY A 263 20.18 14.78 14.58
CA GLY A 263 20.00 15.23 15.96
C GLY A 263 19.92 16.75 16.13
N ASP A 264 19.74 17.50 15.04
CA ASP A 264 19.49 18.95 15.05
C ASP A 264 17.97 19.21 15.03
N ASP A 265 17.34 18.98 16.17
CA ASP A 265 15.89 19.12 16.30
C ASP A 265 15.41 20.59 16.16
N GLU A 266 16.28 21.59 16.41
CA GLU A 266 15.95 23.01 16.24
C GLU A 266 15.75 23.35 14.76
N SER A 267 16.73 22.99 13.92
CA SER A 267 16.61 23.14 12.47
C SER A 267 15.47 22.28 11.92
N ALA A 268 15.26 21.07 12.46
CA ALA A 268 14.15 20.21 12.04
C ALA A 268 12.79 20.89 12.29
N LEU A 269 12.60 21.47 13.47
CA LEU A 269 11.38 22.16 13.85
C LEU A 269 11.10 23.35 12.94
N GLU A 270 12.12 24.15 12.61
CA GLU A 270 12.00 25.27 11.67
C GLU A 270 11.49 24.79 10.29
N GLN A 271 12.05 23.70 9.77
CA GLN A 271 11.66 23.18 8.45
C GLN A 271 10.26 22.57 8.47
N TYR A 272 9.89 21.81 9.51
CA TYR A 272 8.52 21.32 9.63
C TYR A 272 7.50 22.46 9.76
N GLN A 273 7.81 23.52 10.51
CA GLN A 273 6.97 24.70 10.59
C GLN A 273 6.81 25.35 9.22
N ARG A 274 7.89 25.46 8.45
CA ARG A 274 7.83 25.97 7.08
C ARG A 274 6.96 25.13 6.17
N ALA A 275 7.01 23.79 6.30
CA ALA A 275 6.11 22.89 5.58
C ALA A 275 4.63 23.14 5.92
N VAL A 276 4.31 23.36 7.21
CA VAL A 276 2.95 23.70 7.66
C VAL A 276 2.52 25.11 7.21
N GLU A 277 3.43 26.08 7.11
CA GLU A 277 3.13 27.41 6.58
C GLU A 277 2.75 27.36 5.09
N ILE A 278 3.46 26.56 4.31
CA ILE A 278 3.19 26.34 2.89
C ILE A 278 1.90 25.55 2.71
N HIS A 279 1.74 24.46 3.47
CA HIS A 279 0.57 23.61 3.44
C HIS A 279 -0.02 23.39 4.85
N PRO A 280 -1.01 24.20 5.27
CA PRO A 280 -1.59 24.14 6.61
C PRO A 280 -2.25 22.80 6.99
N GLN A 281 -2.61 21.97 6.00
CA GLN A 281 -3.20 20.64 6.19
C GLN A 281 -2.14 19.52 6.12
N CYS A 282 -0.85 19.86 6.21
CA CYS A 282 0.23 18.88 6.26
C CYS A 282 0.22 18.13 7.60
N LEU A 283 -0.49 17.00 7.63
CA LEU A 283 -0.63 16.14 8.81
C LEU A 283 0.72 15.62 9.29
N GLU A 284 1.55 15.15 8.36
CA GLU A 284 2.86 14.56 8.69
C GLU A 284 3.78 15.57 9.39
N ALA A 285 3.89 16.80 8.88
CA ALA A 285 4.69 17.85 9.51
C ALA A 285 4.15 18.21 10.90
N THR A 286 2.82 18.31 11.02
CA THR A 286 2.13 18.61 12.29
C THR A 286 2.43 17.57 13.36
N VAL A 287 2.41 16.28 13.00
CA VAL A 287 2.73 15.16 13.90
C VAL A 287 4.21 15.17 14.29
N LYS A 288 5.12 15.35 13.32
CA LYS A 288 6.57 15.41 13.58
C LYS A 288 6.95 16.57 14.51
N ILE A 289 6.33 17.74 14.36
CA ILE A 289 6.49 18.86 15.30
C ILE A 289 6.08 18.46 16.72
N GLY A 290 4.89 17.84 16.88
CA GLY A 290 4.43 17.34 18.18
C GLY A 290 5.39 16.32 18.80
N THR A 291 5.94 15.41 17.99
CA THR A 291 6.93 14.42 18.42
C THR A 291 8.24 15.06 18.90
N VAL A 292 8.75 16.08 18.20
CA VAL A 292 9.95 16.81 18.64
C VAL A 292 9.70 17.51 19.99
N HIS A 293 8.55 18.16 20.16
CA HIS A 293 8.20 18.80 21.43
C HIS A 293 8.07 17.81 22.60
N LEU A 294 7.60 16.58 22.36
CA LEU A 294 7.58 15.52 23.39
C LEU A 294 8.99 15.19 23.90
N ARG A 295 9.98 15.08 23.01
CA ARG A 295 11.37 14.78 23.41
C ARG A 295 11.95 15.86 24.32
N TYR A 296 11.60 17.12 24.07
CA TYR A 296 11.99 18.25 24.89
C TYR A 296 11.15 18.44 26.17
N ARG A 297 10.24 17.50 26.49
CA ARG A 297 9.31 17.61 27.63
C ARG A 297 8.41 18.85 27.58
N ALA A 298 8.20 19.43 26.40
CA ALA A 298 7.27 20.53 26.18
C ALA A 298 5.85 19.97 25.97
N HIS A 299 5.31 19.34 27.03
CA HIS A 299 4.08 18.53 26.94
C HIS A 299 2.84 19.34 26.49
N GLU A 300 2.75 20.62 26.85
CA GLU A 300 1.64 21.47 26.43
C GLU A 300 1.67 21.79 24.93
N ASP A 301 2.85 22.12 24.40
CA ASP A 301 3.03 22.40 22.97
C ASP A 301 2.85 21.13 22.15
N ALA A 302 3.40 20.00 22.61
CA ALA A 302 3.17 18.69 22.01
C ALA A 302 1.66 18.38 21.91
N ALA A 303 0.92 18.53 23.01
CA ALA A 303 -0.53 18.29 23.03
C ALA A 303 -1.29 19.21 22.05
N ARG A 304 -0.89 20.49 21.92
CA ARG A 304 -1.50 21.41 20.94
C ARG A 304 -1.27 20.94 19.50
N TRP A 305 -0.06 20.51 19.17
CA TRP A 305 0.27 20.05 17.81
C TRP A 305 -0.42 18.72 17.47
N PHE A 306 -0.50 17.78 18.41
CA PHE A 306 -1.26 16.55 18.19
C PHE A 306 -2.76 16.79 18.07
N ASN A 307 -3.34 17.69 18.87
CA ASN A 307 -4.74 18.11 18.70
C ASN A 307 -4.96 18.70 17.30
N LYS A 308 -4.10 19.59 16.83
CA LYS A 308 -4.16 20.13 15.46
C LYS A 308 -4.05 19.02 14.41
N GLY A 309 -3.23 18.00 14.63
CA GLY A 309 -3.16 16.84 13.75
C GLY A 309 -4.47 16.04 13.71
N ALA A 310 -5.10 15.85 14.86
CA ALA A 310 -6.43 15.23 14.96
C ALA A 310 -7.53 16.08 14.29
N GLU A 311 -7.42 17.41 14.29
CA GLU A 311 -8.33 18.30 13.55
C GLU A 311 -8.16 18.16 12.03
N ILE A 312 -6.93 17.92 11.54
CA ILE A 312 -6.66 17.69 10.11
C ILE A 312 -7.18 16.33 9.66
N ASN A 313 -6.93 15.28 10.45
CA ASN A 313 -7.40 13.93 10.19
C ASN A 313 -7.78 13.24 11.50
N ASP A 314 -9.07 13.17 11.75
CA ASP A 314 -9.68 12.57 12.94
C ASP A 314 -9.56 11.04 12.97
N ARG A 315 -9.11 10.40 11.88
CA ARG A 315 -8.87 8.95 11.83
C ARG A 315 -7.40 8.58 12.01
N TYR A 316 -6.49 9.55 12.05
CA TYR A 316 -5.07 9.25 12.14
C TYR A 316 -4.64 8.99 13.59
N LEU A 317 -4.64 7.74 14.01
CA LEU A 317 -4.48 7.35 15.42
C LEU A 317 -3.20 7.84 16.09
N SER A 318 -2.10 8.02 15.36
CA SER A 318 -0.84 8.47 15.94
C SER A 318 -0.94 9.87 16.58
N THR A 319 -1.90 10.72 16.16
CA THR A 319 -2.15 12.00 16.83
C THR A 319 -2.77 11.80 18.21
N TYR A 320 -3.76 10.91 18.33
CA TYR A 320 -4.39 10.60 19.62
C TYR A 320 -3.43 9.92 20.58
N VAL A 321 -2.61 8.98 20.09
CA VAL A 321 -1.57 8.34 20.90
C VAL A 321 -0.55 9.37 21.38
N GLY A 322 -0.04 10.23 20.48
CA GLY A 322 0.88 11.30 20.85
C GLY A 322 0.28 12.30 21.85
N LEU A 323 -0.99 12.65 21.69
CA LEU A 323 -1.73 13.53 22.61
C LEU A 323 -1.88 12.90 24.00
N ALA A 324 -2.28 11.63 24.06
CA ALA A 324 -2.46 10.92 25.32
C ALA A 324 -1.12 10.78 26.07
N VAL A 325 -0.02 10.48 25.36
CA VAL A 325 1.33 10.49 25.94
C VAL A 325 1.67 11.87 26.49
N ALA A 326 1.45 12.94 25.72
CA ALA A 326 1.71 14.31 26.15
C ALA A 326 0.90 14.68 27.42
N GLN A 327 -0.37 14.28 27.48
CA GLN A 327 -1.23 14.51 28.65
C GLN A 327 -0.78 13.70 29.87
N LEU A 328 -0.37 12.43 29.69
CA LEU A 328 0.14 11.61 30.79
C LEU A 328 1.43 12.16 31.38
N GLU A 329 2.39 12.54 30.54
CA GLU A 329 3.64 13.12 31.02
C GLU A 329 3.44 14.49 31.67
N ALA A 330 2.41 15.24 31.26
CA ALA A 330 1.96 16.45 31.94
C ALA A 330 1.19 16.19 33.25
N GLY A 331 0.96 14.92 33.64
CA GLY A 331 0.20 14.55 34.84
C GLY A 331 -1.33 14.67 34.70
N ARG A 332 -1.85 14.90 33.49
CA ARG A 332 -3.28 15.02 33.19
C ARG A 332 -3.86 13.64 32.84
N ILE A 333 -3.92 12.76 33.85
CA ILE A 333 -4.31 11.35 33.68
C ILE A 333 -5.75 11.21 33.13
N ALA A 334 -6.69 12.02 33.62
CA ALA A 334 -8.09 11.97 33.17
C ALA A 334 -8.27 12.35 31.69
N ASP A 335 -7.54 13.38 31.23
CA ASP A 335 -7.59 13.82 29.82
C ASP A 335 -7.00 12.76 28.89
N ALA A 336 -5.92 12.10 29.33
CA ALA A 336 -5.29 11.01 28.59
C ALA A 336 -6.20 9.79 28.47
N GLU A 337 -6.89 9.41 29.54
CA GLU A 337 -7.88 8.33 29.53
C GLU A 337 -9.00 8.64 28.52
N SER A 338 -9.56 9.85 28.57
CA SER A 338 -10.60 10.27 27.62
C SER A 338 -10.11 10.25 26.17
N THR A 339 -8.88 10.70 25.93
CA THR A 339 -8.27 10.72 24.59
C THR A 339 -8.05 9.30 24.04
N ILE A 340 -7.61 8.37 24.88
CA ILE A 340 -7.42 6.97 24.51
C ILE A 340 -8.76 6.29 24.24
N GLU A 341 -9.76 6.49 25.10
CA GLU A 341 -11.11 5.98 24.87
C GLU A 341 -11.69 6.50 23.55
N LEU A 342 -11.47 7.78 23.24
CA LEU A 342 -11.89 8.36 21.97
C LEU A 342 -11.19 7.68 20.79
N SER A 343 -9.88 7.45 20.87
CA SER A 343 -9.11 6.77 19.82
C SER A 343 -9.59 5.33 19.56
N ALA A 344 -9.94 4.60 20.63
CA ALA A 344 -10.46 3.24 20.56
C ALA A 344 -11.84 3.17 19.89
N ARG A 345 -12.63 4.24 19.97
CA ARG A 345 -13.94 4.33 19.31
C ARG A 345 -13.84 4.66 17.81
N ILE A 346 -12.76 5.33 17.38
CA ILE A 346 -12.58 5.79 16.00
C ILE A 346 -12.14 4.66 15.07
N GLU A 347 -11.16 3.83 15.48
CA GLU A 347 -10.73 2.65 14.73
C GLU A 347 -10.53 1.44 15.66
N PRO A 348 -11.56 0.62 15.90
CA PRO A 348 -11.49 -0.46 16.88
C PRO A 348 -10.61 -1.67 16.52
N ASN A 349 -9.98 -1.72 15.33
CA ASN A 349 -9.46 -2.97 14.74
C ASN A 349 -8.00 -2.94 14.24
N THR A 350 -7.13 -2.06 14.75
CA THR A 350 -5.71 -2.02 14.31
C THR A 350 -4.82 -2.66 15.37
N SER A 351 -4.04 -3.69 15.02
CA SER A 351 -3.18 -4.43 15.96
C SER A 351 -2.13 -3.58 16.68
N LEU A 352 -1.63 -2.53 16.03
CA LEU A 352 -0.76 -1.52 16.62
C LEU A 352 -1.45 -0.74 17.76
N LEU A 353 -2.74 -0.41 17.57
CA LEU A 353 -3.54 0.33 18.54
C LEU A 353 -3.73 -0.48 19.82
N PHE A 354 -4.04 -1.78 19.73
CA PHE A 354 -4.22 -2.62 20.92
C PHE A 354 -2.97 -2.66 21.80
N SER A 355 -1.78 -2.76 21.20
CA SER A 355 -0.53 -2.83 21.97
C SER A 355 -0.18 -1.51 22.66
N GLU A 356 -0.34 -0.37 21.96
CA GLU A 356 0.00 0.95 22.51
C GLU A 356 -1.08 1.46 23.48
N VAL A 357 -2.37 1.22 23.17
CA VAL A 357 -3.49 1.52 24.09
C VAL A 357 -3.38 0.69 25.36
N ALA A 358 -3.06 -0.61 25.28
CA ALA A 358 -2.89 -1.45 26.47
C ALA A 358 -1.72 -0.97 27.35
N LYS A 359 -0.58 -0.60 26.76
CA LYS A 359 0.56 -0.01 27.49
C LYS A 359 0.16 1.29 28.20
N LEU A 360 -0.53 2.19 27.49
CA LEU A 360 -0.94 3.48 28.04
C LEU A 360 -2.03 3.34 29.11
N GLN A 361 -2.98 2.42 28.92
CA GLN A 361 -3.99 2.08 29.94
C GLN A 361 -3.35 1.49 31.19
N LEU A 362 -2.32 0.64 31.05
CA LEU A 362 -1.53 0.14 32.18
C LEU A 362 -0.82 1.30 32.91
N ALA A 363 -0.21 2.23 32.18
CA ALA A 363 0.45 3.40 32.76
C ALA A 363 -0.54 4.32 33.49
N ILE A 364 -1.73 4.54 32.93
CA ILE A 364 -2.84 5.28 33.56
C ILE A 364 -3.28 4.58 34.85
N ALA A 365 -3.48 3.26 34.82
CA ALA A 365 -3.90 2.50 35.99
C ALA A 365 -2.84 2.54 37.11
N ALA A 366 -1.56 2.42 36.76
CA ALA A 366 -0.45 2.55 37.70
C ALA A 366 -0.37 3.98 38.31
N GLY A 367 -0.60 5.02 37.50
CA GLY A 367 -0.68 6.41 37.95
C GLY A 367 -1.83 6.64 38.92
N LYS A 368 -3.04 6.14 38.60
CA LYS A 368 -4.22 6.21 39.49
C LYS A 368 -3.96 5.51 40.83
N GLN A 369 -3.31 4.35 40.82
CA GLN A 369 -2.98 3.61 42.04
C GLN A 369 -1.94 4.37 42.90
N ALA A 370 -0.99 5.07 42.26
CA ALA A 370 -0.05 5.94 42.97
C ALA A 370 -0.78 7.15 43.60
N ASP A 371 -1.70 7.80 42.87
CA ASP A 371 -2.51 8.91 43.40
C ASP A 371 -3.43 8.45 44.55
N GLU A 372 -4.05 7.28 44.44
CA GLU A 372 -4.85 6.67 45.52
C GLU A 372 -4.03 6.34 46.77
N TRP A 373 -2.76 5.94 46.61
CA TRP A 373 -1.85 5.70 47.72
C TRP A 373 -1.28 6.98 48.33
N LEU A 374 -1.15 8.05 47.55
CA LEU A 374 -0.65 9.35 47.99
C LEU A 374 -1.75 10.26 48.56
N ALA A 375 -3.01 10.06 48.16
CA ALA A 375 -4.16 10.83 48.63
C ALA A 375 -4.34 10.84 50.17
N PRO A 376 -4.09 9.75 50.93
CA PRO A 376 -4.12 9.75 52.39
C PRO A 376 -2.91 10.42 53.06
N LEU A 377 -1.81 10.63 52.33
CA LEU A 377 -0.56 11.19 52.85
C LEU A 377 -0.49 12.72 52.68
N MET A 378 -1.43 13.31 51.95
CA MET A 378 -1.60 14.75 51.81
C MET A 378 -2.43 15.29 53.01
N PRO A 379 -1.94 16.30 53.76
CA PRO A 379 -2.64 16.79 54.94
C PRO A 379 -3.97 17.47 54.57
N GLN A 380 -5.07 16.87 55.03
CA GLN A 380 -6.43 17.42 54.93
C GLN A 380 -6.56 18.62 55.89
N SER A 381 -6.74 19.84 55.35
CA SER A 381 -7.05 21.01 56.17
C SER A 381 -8.43 20.87 56.79
N SER A 382 -8.46 20.72 58.11
CA SER A 382 -9.64 20.59 58.95
C SER A 382 -10.46 21.88 59.03
N THR A 383 -11.78 21.78 58.82
CA THR A 383 -12.74 22.61 59.55
C THR A 383 -13.99 21.78 59.82
N ASP A 384 -14.17 21.42 61.09
CA ASP A 384 -15.41 20.91 61.65
C ASP A 384 -15.83 21.90 62.76
N GLY A 385 -17.08 22.35 62.77
CA GLY A 385 -17.50 23.42 63.69
C GLY A 385 -18.90 24.00 63.46
N ASN A 386 -19.90 23.20 63.78
CA ASN A 386 -21.33 23.49 63.87
C ASN A 386 -21.68 24.78 64.70
N ARG A 387 -22.62 25.62 64.21
CA ARG A 387 -23.67 26.28 65.03
C ARG A 387 -24.75 27.01 64.19
N SER A 388 -26.00 26.80 64.59
CA SER A 388 -27.23 27.39 64.04
C SER A 388 -27.64 28.71 64.71
N SER A 389 -28.26 29.57 63.88
CA SER A 389 -29.41 30.49 64.11
C SER A 389 -29.30 31.77 64.96
N VAL A 390 -29.95 32.80 64.37
CA VAL A 390 -30.58 34.03 64.88
C VAL A 390 -29.69 35.29 65.03
N ASP A 391 -29.84 36.26 64.12
CA ASP A 391 -30.44 37.57 64.41
C ASP A 391 -30.61 38.42 63.13
N ASP A 392 -31.64 39.26 63.19
CA ASP A 392 -32.23 40.12 62.18
C ASP A 392 -31.26 41.16 61.55
N VAL A 393 -31.57 41.61 60.32
CA VAL A 393 -32.05 42.99 59.99
C VAL A 393 -32.28 43.09 58.47
N ASP A 394 -33.54 43.36 58.12
CA ASP A 394 -34.09 43.75 56.81
C ASP A 394 -34.00 45.30 56.63
N PRO A 395 -34.61 45.96 55.61
CA PRO A 395 -34.51 45.92 54.14
C PRO A 395 -34.01 47.28 53.56
N ARG A 396 -33.82 47.37 52.22
CA ARG A 396 -34.59 48.34 51.39
C ARG A 396 -34.43 48.19 49.87
N ALA A 397 -35.61 48.07 49.24
CA ALA A 397 -36.10 48.77 48.05
C ALA A 397 -35.44 48.49 46.66
N ALA A 398 -36.16 48.40 45.54
CA ALA A 398 -37.59 48.34 45.26
C ALA A 398 -37.83 47.98 43.76
N THR A 399 -38.91 47.23 43.51
CA THR A 399 -39.95 47.40 42.46
C THR A 399 -39.57 47.57 40.98
N THR A 400 -39.99 46.63 40.11
CA THR A 400 -41.17 46.66 39.18
C THR A 400 -40.72 46.95 37.74
N ALA A 401 -41.28 46.42 36.65
CA ALA A 401 -42.59 45.86 36.36
C ALA A 401 -42.53 44.99 35.09
N ASP A 402 -43.40 43.97 35.00
CA ASP A 402 -43.96 43.49 33.73
C ASP A 402 -45.17 44.37 33.35
N PRO A 403 -45.61 44.35 32.07
CA PRO A 403 -46.86 43.61 31.82
C PRO A 403 -46.94 42.86 30.48
N GLU A 404 -47.82 41.86 30.50
CA GLU A 404 -48.31 40.97 29.44
C GLU A 404 -48.93 41.66 28.22
N LEU A 405 -48.94 40.99 27.05
CA LEU A 405 -50.14 40.54 26.31
C LEU A 405 -49.83 39.94 24.92
N ASN A 406 -50.16 38.65 24.77
CA ASN A 406 -50.79 37.90 23.65
C ASN A 406 -51.07 38.60 22.28
N ASP A 407 -50.71 37.98 21.15
CA ASP A 407 -51.46 36.93 20.40
C ASP A 407 -50.82 36.67 19.00
N ASP A 408 -50.92 35.41 18.57
CA ASP A 408 -50.78 34.76 17.25
C ASP A 408 -50.52 35.57 15.95
N ASP A 409 -49.55 35.15 15.13
CA ASP A 409 -49.83 34.54 13.79
C ASP A 409 -48.57 33.94 13.11
N ALA A 410 -48.80 32.99 12.21
CA ALA A 410 -47.83 32.04 11.67
C ALA A 410 -46.91 32.53 10.51
N SER A 411 -45.82 31.76 10.34
CA SER A 411 -45.05 31.51 9.11
C SER A 411 -43.86 32.44 8.77
N THR A 412 -42.63 31.93 8.88
CA THR A 412 -41.84 31.39 7.75
C THR A 412 -40.41 31.02 8.17
N ALA A 413 -39.97 29.88 7.63
CA ALA A 413 -38.66 29.23 7.63
C ALA A 413 -37.38 30.09 7.74
N GLY A 414 -36.32 29.52 8.33
CA GLY A 414 -34.97 30.11 8.20
C GLY A 414 -33.77 29.43 8.88
N ARG A 415 -33.64 28.10 8.77
CA ARG A 415 -32.41 27.25 8.81
C ARG A 415 -31.21 27.55 9.73
N ALA A 416 -30.86 26.48 10.45
CA ALA A 416 -29.60 26.18 11.14
C ALA A 416 -28.39 26.10 10.19
N HIS A 417 -27.19 26.29 10.76
CA HIS A 417 -25.89 26.11 10.13
C HIS A 417 -25.30 24.75 10.55
N THR A 418 -25.13 23.84 9.59
CA THR A 418 -24.49 22.50 9.74
C THR A 418 -23.08 22.53 9.08
N PRO A 419 -22.09 21.78 9.58
CA PRO A 419 -20.71 21.80 9.07
C PRO A 419 -20.53 21.11 7.69
N PRO A 420 -19.40 21.33 6.98
CA PRO A 420 -19.28 21.12 5.53
C PRO A 420 -19.19 19.65 5.05
N GLY A 421 -19.13 18.66 5.95
CA GLY A 421 -19.10 17.23 5.60
C GLY A 421 -20.49 16.60 5.40
N ASP A 422 -21.54 17.22 5.96
CA ASP A 422 -22.90 16.68 5.97
C ASP A 422 -23.57 16.74 4.58
N ASP A 423 -23.18 17.67 3.72
CA ASP A 423 -23.83 17.92 2.42
C ASP A 423 -23.65 16.78 1.39
N VAL A 424 -22.57 16.00 1.48
CA VAL A 424 -22.34 14.87 0.54
C VAL A 424 -23.12 13.63 0.97
N ILE A 425 -23.12 13.31 2.27
CA ILE A 425 -23.85 12.17 2.83
C ILE A 425 -25.36 12.41 2.65
N ASP A 426 -25.83 13.64 2.91
CA ASP A 426 -27.23 14.02 2.72
C ASP A 426 -27.69 13.88 1.27
N ARG A 427 -26.87 14.32 0.30
CA ARG A 427 -27.17 14.13 -1.13
C ARG A 427 -27.21 12.66 -1.53
N GLN A 428 -26.33 11.82 -0.99
CA GLN A 428 -26.30 10.39 -1.27
C GLN A 428 -27.50 9.66 -0.65
N ILE A 429 -27.86 9.97 0.59
CA ILE A 429 -29.06 9.46 1.26
C ILE A 429 -30.31 9.86 0.45
N ALA A 430 -30.42 11.12 0.03
CA ALA A 430 -31.54 11.60 -0.78
C ALA A 430 -31.64 10.86 -2.13
N ARG A 431 -30.51 10.63 -2.80
CA ARG A 431 -30.45 9.85 -4.06
C ARG A 431 -30.90 8.40 -3.87
N HIS A 432 -30.46 7.74 -2.80
CA HIS A 432 -30.86 6.36 -2.53
C HIS A 432 -32.31 6.25 -2.04
N ARG A 433 -32.81 7.20 -1.24
CA ARG A 433 -34.23 7.29 -0.87
C ARG A 433 -35.11 7.51 -2.11
N LEU A 434 -34.69 8.34 -3.07
CA LEU A 434 -35.36 8.48 -4.37
C LEU A 434 -35.31 7.19 -5.21
N ALA A 435 -34.22 6.42 -5.15
CA ALA A 435 -34.17 5.12 -5.81
C ALA A 435 -35.15 4.12 -5.15
N LEU A 436 -35.29 4.17 -3.82
CA LEU A 436 -36.23 3.35 -3.07
C LEU A 436 -37.70 3.68 -3.37
N THR A 437 -38.05 4.91 -3.75
CA THR A 437 -39.43 5.21 -4.19
C THR A 437 -39.79 4.49 -5.49
N ARG A 438 -38.80 4.23 -6.35
CA ARG A 438 -38.96 3.47 -7.60
C ARG A 438 -38.84 1.96 -7.38
N HIS A 439 -38.04 1.55 -6.39
CA HIS A 439 -37.76 0.15 -6.08
C HIS A 439 -37.84 -0.13 -4.56
N PRO A 440 -39.05 -0.18 -3.97
CA PRO A 440 -39.21 -0.28 -2.50
C PRO A 440 -38.71 -1.58 -1.89
N ASN A 441 -38.73 -2.69 -2.64
CA ASN A 441 -38.34 -4.03 -2.18
C ASN A 441 -36.88 -4.38 -2.52
N HIS A 442 -35.99 -3.39 -2.61
CA HIS A 442 -34.58 -3.63 -2.94
C HIS A 442 -33.72 -3.65 -1.66
N ALA A 443 -33.40 -4.84 -1.16
CA ALA A 443 -32.65 -5.03 0.10
C ALA A 443 -31.32 -4.25 0.14
N ASP A 444 -30.52 -4.28 -0.94
CA ASP A 444 -29.24 -3.56 -0.97
C ASP A 444 -29.36 -2.04 -0.91
N LEU A 445 -30.46 -1.47 -1.43
CA LEU A 445 -30.67 -0.02 -1.35
C LEU A 445 -31.01 0.38 0.08
N HIS A 446 -31.83 -0.40 0.77
CA HIS A 446 -32.08 -0.23 2.20
C HIS A 446 -30.81 -0.41 3.03
N TYR A 447 -29.99 -1.42 2.73
CA TYR A 447 -28.70 -1.64 3.38
C TYR A 447 -27.74 -0.45 3.20
N ARG A 448 -27.59 0.08 1.97
CA ARG A 448 -26.75 1.25 1.69
C ARG A 448 -27.25 2.51 2.39
N VAL A 449 -28.57 2.72 2.43
CA VAL A 449 -29.18 3.82 3.18
C VAL A 449 -28.88 3.68 4.67
N GLY A 450 -29.01 2.48 5.23
CA GLY A 450 -28.66 2.20 6.63
C GLY A 450 -27.18 2.47 6.95
N LEU A 451 -26.26 2.09 6.06
CA LEU A 451 -24.83 2.40 6.24
C LEU A 451 -24.56 3.91 6.28
N LEU A 452 -25.16 4.67 5.36
CA LEU A 452 -25.00 6.12 5.30
C LEU A 452 -25.62 6.83 6.51
N LEU A 453 -26.80 6.37 6.96
CA LEU A 453 -27.48 6.91 8.14
C LEU A 453 -26.69 6.63 9.42
N ARG A 454 -26.15 5.42 9.57
CA ARG A 454 -25.27 5.07 10.69
C ARG A 454 -23.99 5.92 10.69
N GLN A 455 -23.39 6.14 9.51
CA GLN A 455 -22.22 7.02 9.38
C GLN A 455 -22.53 8.49 9.75
N ARG A 456 -23.75 8.95 9.49
CA ARG A 456 -24.25 10.27 9.90
C ARG A 456 -24.60 10.36 11.40
N GLY A 457 -24.63 9.23 12.11
CA GLY A 457 -25.01 9.15 13.52
C GLY A 457 -26.52 8.97 13.78
N ASP A 458 -27.35 8.88 12.73
CA ASP A 458 -28.80 8.67 12.88
C ASP A 458 -29.12 7.18 13.08
N LEU A 459 -28.83 6.70 14.28
CA LEU A 459 -28.91 5.27 14.61
C LEU A 459 -30.31 4.70 14.44
N ASP A 460 -31.37 5.42 14.83
CA ASP A 460 -32.75 4.94 14.71
C ASP A 460 -33.19 4.74 13.26
N ASP A 461 -32.89 5.72 12.40
CA ASP A 461 -33.17 5.65 10.96
C ASP A 461 -32.33 4.55 10.29
N ALA A 462 -31.08 4.37 10.73
CA ALA A 462 -30.22 3.31 10.24
C ALA A 462 -30.74 1.91 10.60
N ILE A 463 -31.16 1.73 11.86
CA ILE A 463 -31.76 0.48 12.35
C ILE A 463 -33.01 0.16 11.54
N ALA A 464 -33.90 1.13 11.30
CA ALA A 464 -35.09 0.93 10.48
C ALA A 464 -34.74 0.52 9.04
N ALA A 465 -33.72 1.15 8.44
CA ALA A 465 -33.26 0.79 7.09
C ALA A 465 -32.66 -0.62 7.04
N PHE A 466 -31.86 -1.03 8.02
CA PHE A 466 -31.34 -2.40 8.10
C PHE A 466 -32.44 -3.43 8.37
N GLN A 467 -33.42 -3.12 9.22
CA GLN A 467 -34.59 -3.97 9.45
C GLN A 467 -35.36 -4.21 8.15
N ASN A 468 -35.57 -3.17 7.33
CA ASN A 468 -36.20 -3.32 6.02
C ASN A 468 -35.36 -4.20 5.08
N ALA A 469 -34.03 -4.06 5.07
CA ALA A 469 -33.15 -4.91 4.27
C ALA A 469 -33.25 -6.40 4.69
N VAL A 470 -33.27 -6.67 6.00
CA VAL A 470 -33.41 -8.02 6.57
C VAL A 470 -34.81 -8.58 6.36
N ALA A 471 -35.86 -7.75 6.42
CA ALA A 471 -37.23 -8.19 6.16
C ALA A 471 -37.43 -8.62 4.69
N ILE A 472 -36.76 -7.95 3.75
CA ILE A 472 -36.78 -8.31 2.32
C ILE A 472 -35.91 -9.55 2.06
N ASN A 473 -34.72 -9.61 2.65
CA ASN A 473 -33.80 -10.74 2.53
C ASN A 473 -33.32 -11.19 3.92
N ARG A 474 -33.99 -12.21 4.46
CA ARG A 474 -33.73 -12.74 5.80
C ARG A 474 -32.31 -13.32 5.97
N ASN A 475 -31.72 -13.88 4.90
CA ASN A 475 -30.37 -14.46 4.90
C ASN A 475 -29.28 -13.44 4.54
N TYR A 476 -29.58 -12.14 4.60
CA TYR A 476 -28.60 -11.11 4.33
C TYR A 476 -27.67 -10.90 5.53
N ILE A 477 -26.66 -11.77 5.69
CA ILE A 477 -25.72 -11.76 6.82
C ILE A 477 -25.12 -10.38 7.07
N LYS A 478 -24.65 -9.68 6.03
CA LYS A 478 -24.09 -8.33 6.16
C LYS A 478 -25.09 -7.33 6.75
N ALA A 479 -26.38 -7.43 6.40
CA ALA A 479 -27.41 -6.55 6.95
C ALA A 479 -27.77 -6.93 8.39
N ASN A 480 -27.82 -8.23 8.73
CA ASN A 480 -27.99 -8.70 10.10
C ASN A 480 -26.85 -8.23 11.02
N VAL A 481 -25.59 -8.38 10.58
CA VAL A 481 -24.40 -7.87 11.29
C VAL A 481 -24.51 -6.37 11.53
N LYS A 482 -24.81 -5.58 10.49
CA LYS A 482 -24.93 -4.12 10.62
C LYS A 482 -26.13 -3.68 11.45
N LEU A 483 -27.25 -4.40 11.41
CA LEU A 483 -28.39 -4.18 12.30
C LEU A 483 -28.00 -4.39 13.77
N GLY A 484 -27.37 -5.52 14.08
CA GLY A 484 -26.93 -5.82 15.45
C GLY A 484 -25.92 -4.81 15.96
N LEU A 485 -24.91 -4.44 15.15
CA LEU A 485 -23.94 -3.39 15.52
C LEU A 485 -24.60 -2.03 15.75
N ALA A 486 -25.57 -1.63 14.92
CA ALA A 486 -26.30 -0.38 15.13
C ALA A 486 -27.14 -0.40 16.42
N LEU A 487 -27.73 -1.55 16.77
CA LEU A 487 -28.41 -1.75 18.05
C LEU A 487 -27.45 -1.66 19.24
N LEU A 488 -26.23 -2.21 19.13
CA LEU A 488 -25.20 -2.06 20.17
C LEU A 488 -24.79 -0.60 20.37
N GLU A 489 -24.56 0.13 19.28
CA GLU A 489 -24.22 1.57 19.33
C GLU A 489 -25.32 2.41 19.96
N ARG A 490 -26.58 2.01 19.79
CA ARG A 490 -27.73 2.65 20.47
C ARG A 490 -27.85 2.23 21.95
N GLY A 491 -27.16 1.17 22.38
CA GLY A 491 -27.21 0.62 23.73
C GLY A 491 -28.16 -0.58 23.91
N ASP A 492 -28.84 -1.02 22.85
CA ASP A 492 -29.84 -2.10 22.88
C ASP A 492 -29.23 -3.47 22.65
N ALA A 493 -28.25 -3.83 23.50
CA ALA A 493 -27.52 -5.08 23.34
C ALA A 493 -28.37 -6.34 23.61
N ALA A 494 -29.60 -6.23 24.14
CA ALA A 494 -30.54 -7.36 24.17
C ALA A 494 -31.15 -7.65 22.78
N ASP A 495 -31.53 -6.60 22.06
CA ASP A 495 -32.11 -6.73 20.72
C ASP A 495 -31.05 -7.15 19.70
N ALA A 496 -29.80 -6.67 19.84
CA ALA A 496 -28.68 -7.12 19.03
C ALA A 496 -28.45 -8.64 19.13
N VAL A 497 -28.47 -9.18 20.36
CA VAL A 497 -28.37 -10.63 20.60
C VAL A 497 -29.53 -11.38 19.92
N HIS A 498 -30.76 -10.86 20.04
CA HIS A 498 -31.91 -11.50 19.39
C HIS A 498 -31.78 -11.53 17.86
N VAL A 499 -31.29 -10.44 17.25
CA VAL A 499 -31.04 -10.37 15.80
C VAL A 499 -30.00 -11.42 15.37
N PHE A 500 -28.87 -11.52 16.06
CA PHE A 500 -27.82 -12.49 15.73
C PHE A 500 -28.27 -13.93 15.95
N GLN A 501 -28.94 -14.22 17.07
CA GLN A 501 -29.51 -15.55 17.32
C GLN A 501 -30.55 -15.94 16.28
N SER A 502 -31.38 -15.00 15.82
CA SER A 502 -32.34 -15.26 14.74
C SER A 502 -31.63 -15.55 13.42
N ALA A 503 -30.57 -14.82 13.09
CA ALA A 503 -29.80 -15.04 11.87
C ALA A 503 -29.05 -16.38 11.88
N LEU A 504 -28.53 -16.80 13.04
CA LEU A 504 -27.90 -18.11 13.23
C LEU A 504 -28.87 -19.28 13.12
N ARG A 505 -30.17 -19.12 13.43
CA ARG A 505 -31.15 -20.19 13.19
C ARG A 505 -31.24 -20.57 11.71
N ASP A 506 -31.06 -19.58 10.83
CA ASP A 506 -31.11 -19.77 9.40
C ASP A 506 -29.73 -20.14 8.82
N ASN A 507 -28.63 -19.74 9.48
CA ASN A 507 -27.24 -20.07 9.11
C ASN A 507 -26.41 -20.49 10.34
N PRO A 508 -26.54 -21.75 10.82
CA PRO A 508 -25.99 -22.18 12.11
C PRO A 508 -24.47 -22.31 12.20
N GLY A 509 -23.73 -22.10 11.10
CA GLY A 509 -22.27 -22.22 11.05
C GLY A 509 -21.59 -20.92 10.60
N ASP A 510 -22.28 -19.79 10.67
CA ASP A 510 -21.69 -18.51 10.25
C ASP A 510 -20.71 -18.00 11.31
N VAL A 511 -19.42 -18.00 10.96
CA VAL A 511 -18.30 -17.62 11.83
C VAL A 511 -18.46 -16.20 12.37
N GLU A 512 -18.88 -15.27 11.52
CA GLU A 512 -18.97 -13.85 11.89
C GLU A 512 -20.09 -13.62 12.91
N LEU A 513 -21.25 -14.25 12.73
CA LEU A 513 -22.36 -14.13 13.68
C LEU A 513 -22.01 -14.70 15.06
N HIS A 514 -21.35 -15.86 15.11
CA HIS A 514 -20.85 -16.43 16.35
C HIS A 514 -19.80 -15.53 17.00
N TYR A 515 -18.86 -14.99 16.23
CA TYR A 515 -17.86 -14.05 16.75
C TYR A 515 -18.50 -12.81 17.39
N GLN A 516 -19.45 -12.17 16.70
CA GLN A 516 -20.13 -10.98 17.21
C GLN A 516 -20.96 -11.25 18.48
N LEU A 517 -21.62 -12.42 18.58
CA LEU A 517 -22.29 -12.82 19.82
C LEU A 517 -21.30 -13.04 20.97
N GLY A 518 -20.17 -13.69 20.69
CA GLY A 518 -19.10 -13.90 21.66
C GLY A 518 -18.60 -12.58 22.25
N LEU A 519 -18.36 -11.58 21.41
CA LEU A 519 -17.95 -10.24 21.85
C LEU A 519 -18.99 -9.58 22.76
N ILE A 520 -20.28 -9.62 22.40
CA ILE A 520 -21.36 -9.05 23.23
C ILE A 520 -21.44 -9.75 24.59
N PHE A 521 -21.30 -11.08 24.63
CA PHE A 521 -21.31 -11.82 25.88
C PHE A 521 -20.09 -11.53 26.73
N ALA A 522 -18.91 -11.40 26.13
CA ALA A 522 -17.67 -11.04 26.82
C ALA A 522 -17.76 -9.65 27.46
N ASP A 523 -18.21 -8.63 26.71
CA ASP A 523 -18.43 -7.27 27.21
C ASP A 523 -19.39 -7.25 28.41
N ARG A 524 -20.44 -8.07 28.35
CA ARG A 524 -21.42 -8.24 29.45
C ARG A 524 -20.96 -9.19 30.56
N ARG A 525 -19.68 -9.59 30.56
CA ARG A 525 -19.08 -10.53 31.52
C ARG A 525 -19.76 -11.91 31.59
N LYS A 526 -20.50 -12.29 30.56
CA LYS A 526 -21.11 -13.61 30.39
C LYS A 526 -20.13 -14.55 29.70
N PHE A 527 -18.95 -14.71 30.28
CA PHE A 527 -17.82 -15.38 29.65
C PHE A 527 -18.10 -16.84 29.26
N ALA A 528 -18.93 -17.56 30.02
CA ALA A 528 -19.32 -18.92 29.65
C ALA A 528 -20.05 -18.99 28.29
N LEU A 529 -20.96 -18.05 28.04
CA LEU A 529 -21.66 -17.95 26.74
C LEU A 529 -20.70 -17.45 25.64
N ALA A 530 -19.79 -16.53 25.98
CA ALA A 530 -18.77 -16.06 25.03
C ALA A 530 -17.87 -17.21 24.54
N ILE A 531 -17.45 -18.09 25.46
CA ILE A 531 -16.65 -19.29 25.15
C ILE A 531 -17.42 -20.20 24.18
N GLU A 532 -18.70 -20.49 24.45
CA GLU A 532 -19.52 -21.35 23.56
C GLU A 532 -19.59 -20.80 22.13
N GLU A 533 -19.78 -19.48 21.98
CA GLU A 533 -19.86 -18.84 20.67
C GLU A 533 -18.50 -18.81 19.96
N TYR A 534 -17.40 -18.52 20.68
CA TYR A 534 -16.06 -18.56 20.09
C TYR A 534 -15.67 -19.98 19.65
N GLU A 535 -15.98 -21.00 20.44
CA GLU A 535 -15.75 -22.39 20.07
C GLU A 535 -16.55 -22.79 18.82
N ALA A 536 -17.80 -22.35 18.72
CA ALA A 536 -18.63 -22.57 17.53
C ALA A 536 -18.03 -21.89 16.28
N ALA A 537 -17.48 -20.68 16.41
CA ALA A 537 -16.80 -19.98 15.34
C ALA A 537 -15.49 -20.67 14.92
N ILE A 538 -14.67 -21.10 15.89
CA ILE A 538 -13.39 -21.79 15.66
C ILE A 538 -13.59 -23.12 14.96
N ALA A 539 -14.64 -23.86 15.30
CA ALA A 539 -14.96 -25.14 14.65
C ALA A 539 -15.14 -25.02 13.13
N GLN A 540 -15.47 -23.83 12.62
CA GLN A 540 -15.64 -23.55 11.19
C GLN A 540 -14.41 -22.84 10.59
N ASN A 541 -13.67 -22.05 11.38
CA ASN A 541 -12.44 -21.40 10.97
C ASN A 541 -11.40 -21.35 12.11
N ASP A 542 -10.53 -22.35 12.13
CA ASP A 542 -9.52 -22.55 13.16
C ASP A 542 -8.26 -21.68 12.99
N LYS A 543 -8.13 -20.94 11.89
CA LYS A 543 -6.93 -20.13 11.60
C LYS A 543 -7.09 -18.64 11.94
N ASN A 544 -8.21 -18.24 12.53
CA ASN A 544 -8.42 -16.87 12.94
C ASN A 544 -7.80 -16.62 14.32
N ILE A 545 -6.74 -15.80 14.35
CA ILE A 545 -6.00 -15.46 15.57
C ILE A 545 -6.90 -14.76 16.60
N ASP A 546 -7.80 -13.86 16.15
CA ASP A 546 -8.66 -13.08 17.03
C ASP A 546 -9.66 -13.96 17.78
N LEU A 547 -10.14 -15.03 17.15
CA LEU A 547 -11.03 -16.00 17.80
C LEU A 547 -10.33 -16.74 18.93
N HIS A 548 -9.11 -17.22 18.68
CA HIS A 548 -8.32 -17.94 19.69
C HIS A 548 -7.90 -17.03 20.85
N ALA A 549 -7.51 -15.79 20.57
CA ALA A 549 -7.15 -14.81 21.60
C ALA A 549 -8.35 -14.44 22.47
N ASN A 550 -9.51 -14.15 21.87
CA ASN A 550 -10.72 -13.81 22.62
C ASN A 550 -11.27 -15.02 23.41
N LEU A 551 -11.12 -16.25 22.90
CA LEU A 551 -11.41 -17.46 23.65
C LEU A 551 -10.49 -17.61 24.87
N ALA A 552 -9.18 -17.39 24.70
CA ALA A 552 -8.21 -17.48 25.80
C ALA A 552 -8.55 -16.50 26.93
N LEU A 553 -8.84 -15.24 26.59
CA LEU A 553 -9.26 -14.21 27.56
C LEU A 553 -10.56 -14.58 28.28
N ALA A 554 -11.54 -15.13 27.57
CA ALA A 554 -12.79 -15.56 28.19
C ALA A 554 -12.57 -16.75 29.15
N LEU A 555 -11.70 -17.70 28.78
CA LEU A 555 -11.31 -18.83 29.63
C LEU A 555 -10.56 -18.39 30.90
N GLU A 556 -9.66 -17.40 30.80
CA GLU A 556 -8.96 -16.81 31.95
C GLU A 556 -9.94 -16.17 32.93
N ASN A 557 -10.89 -15.38 32.42
CA ASN A 557 -11.91 -14.72 33.24
C ASN A 557 -12.83 -15.71 33.98
N VAL A 558 -12.99 -16.93 33.44
CA VAL A 558 -13.73 -18.03 34.09
C VAL A 558 -12.82 -18.85 35.04
N GLY A 559 -11.51 -18.67 34.97
CA GLY A 559 -10.52 -19.40 35.77
C GLY A 559 -10.11 -20.76 35.19
N LEU A 560 -10.40 -21.04 33.92
CA LEU A 560 -10.00 -22.26 33.21
C LEU A 560 -8.60 -22.10 32.61
N LEU A 561 -7.61 -21.89 33.49
CA LEU A 561 -6.24 -21.50 33.12
C LEU A 561 -5.54 -22.53 32.21
N ASP A 562 -5.76 -23.83 32.44
CA ASP A 562 -5.17 -24.89 31.60
C ASP A 562 -5.66 -24.80 30.15
N ARG A 563 -6.94 -24.47 29.95
CA ARG A 563 -7.54 -24.32 28.61
C ARG A 563 -7.14 -23.00 27.98
N ALA A 564 -7.02 -21.93 28.76
CA ALA A 564 -6.52 -20.64 28.29
C ALA A 564 -5.07 -20.76 27.80
N ALA A 565 -4.22 -21.48 28.52
CA ALA A 565 -2.84 -21.72 28.12
C ALA A 565 -2.75 -22.44 26.76
N VAL A 566 -3.59 -23.46 26.54
CA VAL A 566 -3.69 -24.15 25.25
C VAL A 566 -4.18 -23.20 24.15
N ALA A 567 -5.18 -22.37 24.42
CA ALA A 567 -5.67 -21.39 23.45
C ALA A 567 -4.57 -20.36 23.07
N TRP A 568 -3.78 -19.89 24.03
CA TRP A 568 -2.62 -19.02 23.78
C TRP A 568 -1.50 -19.73 23.00
N GLU A 569 -1.26 -21.01 23.26
CA GLU A 569 -0.32 -21.80 22.47
C GLU A 569 -0.77 -21.90 21.01
N THR A 570 -2.07 -22.12 20.78
CA THR A 570 -2.65 -22.12 19.42
C THR A 570 -2.52 -20.75 18.75
N VAL A 571 -2.72 -19.64 19.47
CA VAL A 571 -2.45 -18.28 18.94
C VAL A 571 -1.02 -18.18 18.43
N CYS A 572 -0.03 -18.63 19.21
CA CYS A 572 1.37 -18.63 18.80
C CYS A 572 1.58 -19.49 17.55
N ILE A 573 1.03 -20.70 17.50
CA ILE A 573 1.18 -21.61 16.35
C ILE A 573 0.56 -20.98 15.09
N VAL A 574 -0.69 -20.54 15.15
CA VAL A 574 -1.42 -19.93 14.03
C VAL A 574 -0.74 -18.63 13.56
N ALA A 575 -0.17 -17.86 14.49
CA ALA A 575 0.60 -16.66 14.16
C ALA A 575 1.87 -16.99 13.35
N HIS A 576 2.54 -18.12 13.59
CA HIS A 576 3.70 -18.54 12.79
C HIS A 576 3.30 -19.09 11.41
N GLU A 577 2.08 -19.59 11.25
CA GLU A 577 1.61 -20.18 10.00
C GLU A 577 1.03 -19.14 9.02
N THR A 578 0.46 -18.05 9.53
CA THR A 578 -0.18 -17.00 8.71
C THR A 578 0.83 -15.91 8.32
N ASP A 579 0.69 -15.32 7.14
CA ASP A 579 1.55 -14.20 6.71
C ASP A 579 1.31 -12.95 7.60
N GLU A 580 0.05 -12.71 7.97
CA GLU A 580 -0.37 -11.66 8.91
C GLU A 580 0.26 -11.87 10.29
N GLY A 581 0.17 -13.09 10.83
CA GLY A 581 0.77 -13.44 12.11
C GLY A 581 2.30 -13.38 12.10
N ARG A 582 2.95 -13.80 11.01
CA ARG A 582 4.42 -13.68 10.87
C ARG A 582 4.87 -12.23 10.75
N SER A 583 4.07 -11.38 10.11
CA SER A 583 4.30 -9.94 10.11
C SER A 583 4.18 -9.36 11.52
N LEU A 584 3.19 -9.81 12.29
CA LEU A 584 2.97 -9.41 13.68
C LEU A 584 4.09 -9.89 14.63
N LEU A 585 4.57 -11.12 14.46
CA LEU A 585 5.65 -11.67 15.29
C LEU A 585 7.00 -10.99 14.98
N ARG A 586 7.25 -10.65 13.72
CA ARG A 586 8.47 -9.91 13.31
C ARG A 586 8.51 -8.47 13.83
N SER A 587 7.36 -7.84 14.07
CA SER A 587 7.33 -6.53 14.71
C SER A 587 7.55 -6.58 16.23
N ILE A 588 7.35 -7.74 16.86
CA ILE A 588 7.60 -7.97 18.29
C ILE A 588 9.09 -8.26 18.58
N ASP A 589 9.78 -8.96 17.68
CA ASP A 589 11.18 -9.39 17.86
C ASP A 589 12.21 -8.27 17.56
N GLN A 590 11.75 -7.08 17.15
CA GLN A 590 12.57 -5.88 17.12
C GLN A 590 12.35 -5.09 18.42
N PRO A 591 13.31 -5.06 19.36
CA PRO A 591 13.24 -4.14 20.48
C PRO A 591 13.22 -2.72 19.90
N SER A 592 12.07 -2.07 20.05
CA SER A 592 11.79 -0.76 19.51
C SER A 592 12.86 0.22 20.00
N ARG A 593 13.66 0.74 19.06
CA ARG A 593 14.30 2.04 19.25
C ARG A 593 13.17 3.07 19.28
N PHE A 594 12.68 3.35 20.48
CA PHE A 594 12.02 4.61 20.80
C PHE A 594 13.07 5.61 21.26
#